data_AF-A0ABC8V749-F1
#
_entry.id   AF-A0ABC8V749-F1
#
_cell.length_a   1.000
_cell.length_b   1.000
_cell.length_c   1.000
_cell.angle_alpha   90.00
_cell.angle_beta   90.00
_cell.angle_gamma   90.00
#
_symmetry.space_group_name_H-M   'P 1'
#
loop_
_entity.id
_entity.type
_entity.pdbx_description
1 polymer ?
#
loop_
_entity_poly.entity_id
_entity_poly.type
_entity_poly.pdbx_seq_one_letter_code
_entity_poly.pdbx_strand_id
1 'polypeptide(L)'
;MLARAFALVGKVWKRTPNMSASTSPRRRSHLPPQPRHLYHTPAQRDIFSVEQQLLQSNSGGALPRLDCISKQNWSKQPNTGNMENSAHAALDSIRDTVEGSFDQRFATLKSIGEDRVNDDELELLLKKKSAPICYVWCDPSPWMHISEGIIKTLCVNKMVRSGCKVKIIMTDWFARINHNIGGNLNKMQTIGLYNIEMWKAAGMALDRVELVWLSDEINRHADEYWPLAMDISRKTTVHRIKRCYGRRDPFEEFTAADIFYPSLQCATILFQKVDIWLLGMDQHEANLLAREYCKHIKRRNKPIALSHNILPNLLQYPEEEHRRNPLLAIYMEDNEVDISRKIIHAFCPPKLVEGNPCLEYIKYIILPWLGKFEVVRKKEDGGDKMFLSMEELTTDYASGALQPGDVKLALANSLSKILQDVRQEQENACFSNEALTNRSMVTSKATLKQKMQWKALRKWHRRAKEYYIAK
;
A
#
# COMPACT_ATOMS: atom_id res chain seq x y z
N MET A 1 -54.46 11.49 47.68
CA MET A 1 -54.42 12.88 48.21
C MET A 1 -53.40 12.95 49.35
N LEU A 2 -53.01 14.17 49.73
CA LEU A 2 -52.49 14.68 51.03
C LEU A 2 -52.33 13.70 52.22
N ALA A 3 -51.33 13.82 53.11
CA ALA A 3 -50.14 14.69 53.17
C ALA A 3 -49.22 14.37 54.38
N ARG A 4 -48.08 15.10 54.46
CA ARG A 4 -47.13 15.28 55.60
C ARG A 4 -46.08 14.16 55.76
N ALA A 5 -44.83 14.44 56.18
CA ALA A 5 -44.29 15.67 56.78
C ALA A 5 -42.92 16.15 56.20
N PHE A 6 -42.74 17.48 56.18
CA PHE A 6 -41.53 18.33 56.42
C PHE A 6 -40.11 17.70 56.46
N ALA A 7 -39.01 18.34 56.01
CA ALA A 7 -38.70 19.61 55.30
C ALA A 7 -37.21 19.53 54.82
N LEU A 8 -36.46 20.51 54.23
CA LEU A 8 -36.53 21.96 53.96
C LEU A 8 -36.18 22.24 52.46
N VAL A 9 -36.53 23.37 51.81
CA VAL A 9 -35.88 24.71 51.73
C VAL A 9 -34.35 24.68 51.54
N GLY A 10 -33.71 25.34 50.54
CA GLY A 10 -34.15 26.21 49.42
C GLY A 10 -32.93 27.06 48.94
N LYS A 11 -32.87 27.75 47.78
CA LYS A 11 -33.79 28.08 46.68
C LYS A 11 -32.97 28.41 45.41
N VAL A 12 -33.60 28.62 44.24
CA VAL A 12 -32.93 28.80 42.93
C VAL A 12 -33.42 30.06 42.16
N TRP A 13 -32.44 30.81 41.62
CA TRP A 13 -32.47 31.73 40.44
C TRP A 13 -33.15 33.12 40.39
N LYS A 14 -32.49 33.98 39.58
CA LYS A 14 -32.94 35.09 38.70
C LYS A 14 -33.48 36.42 39.27
N ARG A 15 -32.73 37.50 38.97
CA ARG A 15 -33.20 38.70 38.22
C ARG A 15 -32.02 39.56 37.71
N THR A 16 -32.20 40.19 36.55
CA THR A 16 -31.47 41.35 35.97
C THR A 16 -32.32 42.63 36.20
N PRO A 17 -31.92 43.89 35.89
CA PRO A 17 -30.88 44.35 34.94
C PRO A 17 -30.04 45.63 35.29
N ASN A 18 -29.24 46.06 34.30
CA ASN A 18 -28.76 47.43 33.97
C ASN A 18 -27.75 48.24 34.84
N MET A 19 -26.69 48.65 34.11
CA MET A 19 -25.94 49.94 34.14
C MET A 19 -25.39 50.54 35.45
N SER A 20 -24.07 50.60 35.54
CA SER A 20 -23.31 51.86 35.71
C SER A 20 -21.85 51.67 35.25
N ALA A 21 -21.05 52.74 35.16
CA ALA A 21 -19.68 52.71 34.63
C ALA A 21 -18.67 53.32 35.62
N SER A 22 -17.44 52.80 35.65
CA SER A 22 -16.27 53.48 36.24
C SER A 22 -14.95 52.90 35.68
N THR A 23 -13.84 53.58 35.94
CA THR A 23 -12.55 53.42 35.26
C THR A 23 -11.47 52.66 36.06
N SER A 24 -10.52 52.10 35.29
CA SER A 24 -9.19 51.53 35.61
C SER A 24 -8.47 51.98 36.89
N PRO A 25 -7.52 51.17 37.41
CA PRO A 25 -6.12 51.39 36.98
C PRO A 25 -5.24 50.11 36.80
N ARG A 26 -3.97 50.34 36.40
CA ARG A 26 -2.95 49.37 35.97
C ARG A 26 -2.12 48.76 37.13
N ARG A 27 -1.45 47.62 36.87
CA ARG A 27 0.00 47.42 37.15
C ARG A 27 0.64 46.38 36.20
N ARG A 28 1.97 46.34 36.12
CA ARG A 28 2.79 45.54 35.17
C ARG A 28 3.83 44.66 35.89
N SER A 29 4.15 43.52 35.29
CA SER A 29 5.50 42.92 35.17
C SER A 29 5.47 41.95 33.97
N HIS A 30 6.15 42.18 32.84
CA HIS A 30 7.60 42.21 32.57
C HIS A 30 8.30 40.83 32.58
N LEU A 31 8.48 40.28 31.38
CA LEU A 31 9.49 39.28 30.97
C LEU A 31 9.90 39.61 29.50
N PRO A 32 11.08 39.19 29.01
CA PRO A 32 11.76 39.86 27.89
C PRO A 32 11.52 39.25 26.49
N PRO A 33 11.77 40.02 25.41
CA PRO A 33 11.80 39.51 24.04
C PRO A 33 13.16 38.89 23.65
N GLN A 34 13.14 37.93 22.73
CA GLN A 34 14.30 37.44 21.95
C GLN A 34 14.17 37.92 20.49
N PRO A 35 15.28 38.12 19.75
CA PRO A 35 15.31 39.07 18.64
C PRO A 35 14.83 38.53 17.28
N ARG A 36 14.27 39.42 16.47
CA ARG A 36 14.10 39.25 15.01
C ARG A 36 15.03 40.21 14.26
N HIS A 37 16.09 39.69 13.65
CA HIS A 37 16.82 40.36 12.57
C HIS A 37 17.05 39.32 11.45
N LEU A 38 16.39 39.47 10.30
CA LEU A 38 16.75 40.37 9.18
C LEU A 38 17.92 39.83 8.35
N TYR A 39 17.58 39.04 7.33
CA TYR A 39 18.16 39.19 5.99
C TYR A 39 17.02 39.21 4.96
N HIS A 40 16.74 40.41 4.45
CA HIS A 40 15.94 40.60 3.24
C HIS A 40 16.83 41.32 2.22
N THR A 41 16.90 40.79 1.01
CA THR A 41 17.35 41.55 -0.16
C THR A 41 16.58 41.00 -1.37
N PRO A 42 15.92 41.84 -2.19
CA PRO A 42 14.98 41.35 -3.20
C PRO A 42 15.61 41.22 -4.59
N ALA A 43 15.23 40.17 -5.30
CA ALA A 43 15.39 40.05 -6.75
C ALA A 43 14.27 39.15 -7.32
N GLN A 44 14.00 39.28 -8.62
CA GLN A 44 13.15 38.35 -9.39
C GLN A 44 11.70 38.17 -8.90
N ARG A 45 11.04 39.29 -8.62
CA ARG A 45 9.65 39.46 -9.10
C ARG A 45 9.71 40.06 -10.50
N ASP A 46 9.78 39.19 -11.50
CA ASP A 46 9.41 39.47 -12.90
C ASP A 46 9.24 38.11 -13.61
N ILE A 47 8.63 38.09 -14.80
CA ILE A 47 8.20 36.87 -15.51
C ILE A 47 7.04 36.14 -14.76
N PHE A 48 5.96 36.88 -14.49
CA PHE A 48 4.63 36.30 -14.21
C PHE A 48 3.51 37.10 -14.90
N SER A 49 3.79 37.57 -16.13
CA SER A 49 2.94 38.54 -16.87
C SER A 49 2.75 38.21 -18.36
N VAL A 50 2.92 36.95 -18.76
CA VAL A 50 2.59 36.42 -20.11
C VAL A 50 1.89 35.06 -19.95
N GLU A 51 1.08 34.66 -20.93
CA GLU A 51 0.30 33.40 -20.99
C GLU A 51 -0.95 33.27 -20.08
N GLN A 52 -1.53 34.37 -19.58
CA GLN A 52 -2.92 34.36 -19.08
C GLN A 52 -3.97 34.75 -20.16
N GLN A 53 -3.65 34.53 -21.44
CA GLN A 53 -4.56 34.79 -22.57
C GLN A 53 -4.50 33.68 -23.64
N LEU A 54 -5.19 32.56 -23.40
CA LEU A 54 -5.68 31.64 -24.45
C LEU A 54 -6.76 30.67 -23.91
N LEU A 55 -7.81 31.21 -23.29
CA LEU A 55 -8.93 30.45 -22.72
C LEU A 55 -10.29 31.00 -23.14
N GLN A 56 -10.74 30.60 -24.34
CA GLN A 56 -12.16 30.54 -24.72
C GLN A 56 -12.36 29.71 -26.01
N SER A 57 -13.60 29.29 -26.26
CA SER A 57 -14.04 28.39 -27.35
C SER A 57 -13.33 27.03 -27.48
N ASN A 58 -13.90 25.99 -26.87
CA ASN A 58 -14.88 25.19 -27.61
C ASN A 58 -15.66 24.23 -26.71
N SER A 59 -16.96 24.12 -26.96
CA SER A 59 -17.90 23.23 -26.28
C SER A 59 -18.44 22.18 -27.25
N GLY A 60 -18.87 21.03 -26.72
CA GLY A 60 -19.48 19.95 -27.50
C GLY A 60 -18.52 18.83 -27.93
N GLY A 61 -18.80 17.61 -27.48
CA GLY A 61 -18.03 16.41 -27.81
C GLY A 61 -18.42 15.24 -26.92
N ALA A 62 -19.22 14.30 -27.44
CA ALA A 62 -19.81 13.22 -26.64
C ALA A 62 -18.82 12.09 -26.30
N LEU A 63 -19.13 11.35 -25.22
CA LEU A 63 -18.39 10.19 -24.73
C LEU A 63 -18.33 9.03 -25.75
N PRO A 64 -17.15 8.51 -26.11
CA PRO A 64 -17.01 7.18 -26.71
C PRO A 64 -17.29 6.09 -25.67
N ARG A 65 -18.09 5.07 -26.02
CA ARG A 65 -18.46 3.97 -25.11
C ARG A 65 -17.28 3.04 -24.80
N LEU A 66 -17.03 2.78 -23.52
CA LEU A 66 -16.08 1.76 -23.03
C LEU A 66 -16.73 0.38 -22.94
N ASP A 67 -17.09 -0.20 -24.08
CA ASP A 67 -17.71 -1.53 -24.14
C ASP A 67 -16.66 -2.64 -24.23
N CYS A 68 -16.60 -3.50 -23.20
CA CYS A 68 -15.89 -4.78 -23.12
C CYS A 68 -14.35 -4.73 -23.13
N ILE A 69 -13.74 -4.79 -21.93
CA ILE A 69 -12.68 -5.77 -21.67
C ILE A 69 -13.33 -7.17 -21.70
N SER A 70 -12.60 -8.21 -22.07
CA SER A 70 -13.10 -9.59 -22.14
C SER A 70 -13.51 -10.10 -20.75
N LYS A 71 -14.81 -10.34 -20.54
CA LYS A 71 -15.31 -11.14 -19.41
C LYS A 71 -14.93 -12.61 -19.60
N GLN A 72 -13.73 -12.98 -19.18
CA GLN A 72 -13.53 -14.34 -18.67
C GLN A 72 -14.39 -14.46 -17.41
N ASN A 73 -15.35 -15.38 -17.41
CA ASN A 73 -16.21 -15.63 -16.25
C ASN A 73 -15.43 -16.47 -15.23
N TRP A 74 -14.59 -15.81 -14.43
CA TRP A 74 -13.93 -16.38 -13.25
C TRP A 74 -14.92 -16.83 -12.14
N SER A 75 -16.22 -16.61 -12.35
CA SER A 75 -17.34 -16.88 -11.44
C SER A 75 -18.10 -18.18 -11.71
N LYS A 76 -17.53 -19.15 -12.46
CA LYS A 76 -18.14 -20.48 -12.68
C LYS A 76 -17.14 -21.62 -12.47
N GLN A 77 -17.31 -22.35 -11.38
CA GLN A 77 -16.85 -23.74 -11.22
C GLN A 77 -18.05 -24.69 -11.11
N PRO A 78 -17.90 -25.99 -11.43
CA PRO A 78 -18.99 -26.96 -11.38
C PRO A 78 -19.35 -27.37 -9.94
N ASN A 79 -20.59 -27.84 -9.74
CA ASN A 79 -21.04 -28.39 -8.45
C ASN A 79 -20.22 -29.61 -8.02
N THR A 80 -19.62 -29.55 -6.83
CA THR A 80 -18.93 -30.67 -6.20
C THR A 80 -19.91 -31.56 -5.42
N GLY A 81 -20.48 -32.55 -6.12
CA GLY A 81 -21.08 -33.71 -5.46
C GLY A 81 -20.01 -34.61 -4.80
N ASN A 82 -20.39 -35.33 -3.75
CA ASN A 82 -19.60 -36.37 -3.06
C ASN A 82 -18.28 -35.90 -2.43
N MET A 83 -18.38 -35.09 -1.38
CA MET A 83 -17.31 -34.92 -0.40
C MET A 83 -17.14 -36.19 0.45
N GLU A 84 -16.13 -37.01 0.16
CA GLU A 84 -15.40 -37.82 1.16
C GLU A 84 -14.08 -38.34 0.57
N ASN A 85 -14.14 -39.11 -0.52
CA ASN A 85 -12.96 -39.70 -1.19
C ASN A 85 -11.96 -38.68 -1.78
N SER A 86 -12.35 -37.40 -1.91
CA SER A 86 -11.51 -36.33 -2.46
C SER A 86 -10.44 -35.82 -1.49
N ALA A 87 -10.65 -35.96 -0.17
CA ALA A 87 -9.80 -35.33 0.84
C ALA A 87 -8.36 -35.86 0.85
N HIS A 88 -8.15 -37.17 0.61
CA HIS A 88 -6.82 -37.77 0.57
C HIS A 88 -6.03 -37.35 -0.69
N ALA A 89 -6.65 -37.45 -1.88
CA ALA A 89 -6.01 -37.02 -3.12
C ALA A 89 -5.58 -35.53 -3.08
N ALA A 90 -6.40 -34.67 -2.44
CA ALA A 90 -6.08 -33.26 -2.25
C ALA A 90 -5.06 -32.97 -1.12
N LEU A 91 -4.74 -33.94 -0.26
CA LEU A 91 -3.66 -33.83 0.72
C LEU A 91 -2.32 -34.26 0.11
N ASP A 92 -2.30 -35.32 -0.68
CA ASP A 92 -1.09 -35.80 -1.33
C ASP A 92 -0.67 -34.87 -2.48
N SER A 93 -1.60 -34.34 -3.29
CA SER A 93 -1.26 -33.34 -4.30
C SER A 93 -0.75 -32.00 -3.73
N ILE A 94 -0.99 -31.74 -2.44
CA ILE A 94 -0.39 -30.59 -1.74
C ILE A 94 1.04 -30.93 -1.31
N ARG A 95 1.30 -32.14 -0.79
CA ARG A 95 2.64 -32.57 -0.34
C ARG A 95 3.70 -32.39 -1.43
N ASP A 96 3.38 -32.75 -2.67
CA ASP A 96 4.29 -32.63 -3.83
C ASP A 96 4.60 -31.17 -4.24
N THR A 97 3.99 -30.18 -3.59
CA THR A 97 4.16 -28.74 -3.91
C THR A 97 4.74 -27.89 -2.77
N VAL A 98 5.04 -28.50 -1.61
CA VAL A 98 5.62 -27.79 -0.45
C VAL A 98 7.15 -27.87 -0.52
N GLU A 99 7.81 -26.73 -0.69
CA GLU A 99 9.27 -26.67 -0.65
C GLU A 99 9.77 -26.63 0.80
N GLY A 100 10.56 -27.65 1.18
CA GLY A 100 11.37 -27.66 2.41
C GLY A 100 10.72 -28.25 3.67
N SER A 101 11.56 -28.40 4.69
CA SER A 101 11.23 -28.88 6.04
C SER A 101 10.31 -27.92 6.81
N PHE A 102 9.76 -28.38 7.94
CA PHE A 102 8.99 -27.54 8.85
C PHE A 102 9.72 -26.25 9.23
N ASP A 103 10.99 -26.37 9.60
CA ASP A 103 11.82 -25.25 10.07
C ASP A 103 12.12 -24.27 8.94
N GLN A 104 12.39 -24.78 7.74
CA GLN A 104 12.57 -23.95 6.54
C GLN A 104 11.30 -23.16 6.18
N ARG A 105 10.11 -23.78 6.30
CA ARG A 105 8.82 -23.09 6.06
C ARG A 105 8.54 -22.04 7.14
N PHE A 106 8.79 -22.37 8.40
CA PHE A 106 8.64 -21.43 9.53
C PHE A 106 9.57 -20.22 9.36
N ALA A 107 10.86 -20.44 9.10
CA ALA A 107 11.83 -19.39 8.83
C ALA A 107 11.45 -18.56 7.59
N THR A 108 11.02 -19.20 6.50
CA THR A 108 10.58 -18.52 5.28
C THR A 108 9.39 -17.59 5.54
N LEU A 109 8.37 -18.04 6.28
CA LEU A 109 7.21 -17.22 6.62
C LEU A 109 7.56 -16.13 7.64
N LYS A 110 8.37 -16.44 8.67
CA LYS A 110 8.86 -15.43 9.63
C LYS A 110 9.62 -14.29 8.94
N SER A 111 10.45 -14.62 7.94
CA SER A 111 11.19 -13.63 7.13
C SER A 111 10.34 -12.63 6.32
N ILE A 112 9.01 -12.77 6.34
CA ILE A 112 8.06 -11.81 5.73
C ILE A 112 7.65 -10.72 6.72
N GLY A 113 7.59 -11.02 8.02
CA GLY A 113 7.13 -10.11 9.08
C GLY A 113 8.19 -9.64 10.07
N GLU A 114 9.44 -10.09 9.92
CA GLU A 114 10.56 -9.85 10.84
C GLU A 114 10.12 -10.09 12.30
N ASP A 115 10.48 -9.19 13.22
CA ASP A 115 10.27 -9.34 14.67
C ASP A 115 8.83 -9.04 15.14
N ARG A 116 7.88 -8.80 14.22
CA ARG A 116 6.49 -8.43 14.54
C ARG A 116 5.52 -9.60 14.50
N VAL A 117 6.00 -10.79 14.12
CA VAL A 117 5.24 -12.04 14.15
C VAL A 117 5.29 -12.63 15.57
N ASN A 118 4.18 -13.18 16.06
CA ASN A 118 4.24 -14.02 17.25
C ASN A 118 4.62 -15.45 16.84
N ASP A 119 5.86 -15.84 17.15
CA ASP A 119 6.43 -17.14 16.81
C ASP A 119 5.54 -18.30 17.29
N ASP A 120 5.08 -18.28 18.54
CA ASP A 120 4.25 -19.35 19.13
C ASP A 120 2.94 -19.55 18.35
N GLU A 121 2.22 -18.47 18.00
CA GLU A 121 0.98 -18.54 17.23
C GLU A 121 1.24 -19.07 15.80
N LEU A 122 2.34 -18.68 15.14
CA LEU A 122 2.70 -19.18 13.81
C LEU A 122 3.14 -20.65 13.84
N GLU A 123 4.01 -21.02 14.76
CA GLU A 123 4.52 -22.39 14.90
C GLU A 123 3.38 -23.36 15.24
N LEU A 124 2.50 -22.97 16.17
CA LEU A 124 1.32 -23.75 16.56
C LEU A 124 0.30 -23.87 15.41
N LEU A 125 0.20 -22.88 14.53
CA LEU A 125 -0.61 -22.96 13.31
C LEU A 125 -0.01 -23.97 12.32
N LEU A 126 1.28 -23.86 11.99
CA LEU A 126 1.93 -24.74 11.03
C LEU A 126 1.95 -26.21 11.51
N LYS A 127 2.09 -26.45 12.82
CA LYS A 127 1.96 -27.78 13.44
C LYS A 127 0.55 -28.38 13.32
N LYS A 128 -0.49 -27.55 13.23
CA LYS A 128 -1.90 -27.98 13.15
C LYS A 128 -2.47 -28.03 11.73
N LYS A 129 -1.93 -27.24 10.80
CA LYS A 129 -2.51 -27.04 9.47
C LYS A 129 -1.40 -27.04 8.41
N SER A 130 -1.33 -28.14 7.66
CA SER A 130 -0.33 -28.35 6.60
C SER A 130 -0.36 -27.24 5.54
N ALA A 131 -1.56 -26.78 5.15
CA ALA A 131 -1.78 -25.69 4.21
C ALA A 131 -2.67 -24.58 4.82
N PRO A 132 -2.08 -23.57 5.48
CA PRO A 132 -2.81 -22.40 5.97
C PRO A 132 -3.42 -21.57 4.84
N ILE A 133 -4.55 -20.94 5.11
CA ILE A 133 -5.21 -19.97 4.24
C ILE A 133 -4.65 -18.59 4.56
N CYS A 134 -4.01 -17.98 3.58
CA CYS A 134 -3.33 -16.70 3.69
C CYS A 134 -4.04 -15.66 2.82
N TYR A 135 -4.51 -14.56 3.39
CA TYR A 135 -5.03 -13.43 2.61
C TYR A 135 -4.00 -12.32 2.50
N VAL A 136 -3.84 -11.80 1.29
CA VAL A 136 -2.90 -10.74 0.96
C VAL A 136 -3.69 -9.48 0.70
N TRP A 137 -3.52 -8.48 1.57
CA TRP A 137 -4.14 -7.17 1.38
C TRP A 137 -3.45 -6.43 0.23
N CYS A 138 -4.23 -5.98 -0.76
CA CYS A 138 -3.76 -5.01 -1.73
C CYS A 138 -4.83 -3.99 -2.11
N ASP A 139 -4.50 -2.72 -1.89
CA ASP A 139 -5.22 -1.57 -2.41
C ASP A 139 -4.90 -1.39 -3.90
N PRO A 140 -5.89 -1.36 -4.82
CA PRO A 140 -5.62 -1.10 -6.23
C PRO A 140 -5.10 0.33 -6.45
N SER A 141 -3.92 0.47 -7.03
CA SER A 141 -3.22 1.76 -7.19
C SER A 141 -3.01 2.11 -8.68
N PRO A 142 -3.38 3.32 -9.14
CA PRO A 142 -3.10 3.76 -10.51
C PRO A 142 -1.61 4.04 -10.74
N TRP A 143 -0.82 4.16 -9.68
CA TRP A 143 0.63 4.34 -9.71
C TRP A 143 1.24 3.34 -8.73
N MET A 144 1.36 2.08 -9.15
CA MET A 144 1.85 1.00 -8.28
C MET A 144 3.29 1.31 -7.82
N HIS A 145 3.47 1.43 -6.51
CA HIS A 145 4.78 1.61 -5.91
C HIS A 145 5.60 0.32 -6.02
N ILE A 146 6.94 0.42 -6.08
CA ILE A 146 7.79 -0.76 -6.24
C ILE A 146 7.63 -1.79 -5.10
N SER A 147 7.23 -1.37 -3.90
CA SER A 147 6.85 -2.30 -2.81
C SER A 147 5.55 -3.05 -3.08
N GLU A 148 4.57 -2.40 -3.71
CA GLU A 148 3.27 -3.00 -4.07
C GLU A 148 3.42 -4.02 -5.21
N GLY A 149 4.41 -3.82 -6.09
CA GLY A 149 4.79 -4.78 -7.13
C GLY A 149 5.80 -5.82 -6.67
N ILE A 150 7.06 -5.43 -6.53
CA ILE A 150 8.22 -6.32 -6.34
C ILE A 150 8.19 -6.99 -4.96
N ILE A 151 8.10 -6.22 -3.86
CA ILE A 151 8.12 -6.80 -2.50
C ILE A 151 6.87 -7.68 -2.28
N LYS A 152 5.69 -7.21 -2.70
CA LYS A 152 4.47 -8.03 -2.65
C LYS A 152 4.63 -9.35 -3.41
N THR A 153 5.24 -9.33 -4.60
CA THR A 153 5.54 -10.54 -5.40
C THR A 153 6.49 -11.49 -4.67
N LEU A 154 7.57 -10.99 -4.07
CA LEU A 154 8.49 -11.80 -3.25
C LEU A 154 7.77 -12.46 -2.06
N CYS A 155 6.94 -11.70 -1.33
CA CYS A 155 6.19 -12.21 -0.19
C CYS A 155 5.12 -13.25 -0.59
N VAL A 156 4.38 -13.02 -1.67
CA VAL A 156 3.40 -13.97 -2.23
C VAL A 156 4.10 -15.26 -2.66
N ASN A 157 5.20 -15.16 -3.40
CA ASN A 157 5.95 -16.32 -3.88
C ASN A 157 6.56 -17.13 -2.71
N LYS A 158 7.05 -16.46 -1.64
CA LYS A 158 7.46 -17.14 -0.39
C LYS A 158 6.30 -17.90 0.26
N MET A 159 5.09 -17.30 0.34
CA MET A 159 3.91 -17.98 0.89
C MET A 159 3.50 -19.20 0.08
N VAL A 160 3.43 -19.08 -1.26
CA VAL A 160 3.03 -20.18 -2.15
C VAL A 160 4.00 -21.36 -2.03
N ARG A 161 5.32 -21.13 -2.11
CA ARG A 161 6.35 -22.17 -1.92
C ARG A 161 6.30 -22.81 -0.52
N SER A 162 5.93 -22.03 0.49
CA SER A 162 5.70 -22.51 1.86
C SER A 162 4.42 -23.35 2.02
N GLY A 163 3.68 -23.66 0.95
CA GLY A 163 2.48 -24.49 0.98
C GLY A 163 1.21 -23.77 1.45
N CYS A 164 1.20 -22.44 1.47
CA CYS A 164 0.00 -21.67 1.82
C CYS A 164 -1.02 -21.66 0.69
N LYS A 165 -2.31 -21.75 1.02
CA LYS A 165 -3.41 -21.42 0.10
C LYS A 165 -3.59 -19.91 0.10
N VAL A 166 -2.95 -19.24 -0.87
CA VAL A 166 -2.90 -17.78 -0.93
C VAL A 166 -4.09 -17.21 -1.72
N LYS A 167 -4.77 -16.23 -1.14
CA LYS A 167 -5.71 -15.36 -1.84
C LYS A 167 -5.21 -13.91 -1.82
N ILE A 168 -5.35 -13.20 -2.93
CA ILE A 168 -5.14 -11.74 -2.97
C ILE A 168 -6.51 -11.07 -2.93
N ILE A 169 -6.77 -10.29 -1.88
CA ILE A 169 -8.00 -9.50 -1.76
C ILE A 169 -7.75 -8.07 -2.26
N MET A 170 -8.33 -7.79 -3.42
CA MET A 170 -8.30 -6.49 -4.07
C MET A 170 -9.34 -5.59 -3.39
N THR A 171 -8.88 -4.63 -2.58
CA THR A 171 -9.73 -3.80 -1.70
C THR A 171 -10.38 -2.63 -2.44
N ASP A 172 -10.90 -2.89 -3.63
CA ASP A 172 -11.55 -1.94 -4.53
C ASP A 172 -12.62 -1.07 -3.85
N TRP A 173 -13.38 -1.64 -2.92
CA TRP A 173 -14.39 -0.96 -2.11
C TRP A 173 -13.80 0.16 -1.24
N PHE A 174 -12.60 -0.05 -0.66
CA PHE A 174 -11.87 0.93 0.16
C PHE A 174 -11.08 1.91 -0.70
N ALA A 175 -10.30 1.44 -1.68
CA ALA A 175 -9.52 2.31 -2.56
C ALA A 175 -10.39 3.32 -3.32
N ARG A 176 -11.68 3.03 -3.51
CA ARG A 176 -12.73 3.96 -3.98
C ARG A 176 -12.80 5.29 -3.22
N ILE A 177 -12.36 5.34 -1.95
CA ILE A 177 -12.27 6.57 -1.14
C ILE A 177 -11.25 7.56 -1.73
N ASN A 178 -10.29 7.11 -2.55
CA ASN A 178 -9.31 7.95 -3.23
C ASN A 178 -9.99 9.00 -4.14
N HIS A 179 -10.05 10.24 -3.65
CA HIS A 179 -10.70 11.37 -4.31
C HIS A 179 -10.19 11.63 -5.74
N ASN A 180 -8.93 11.31 -6.04
CA ASN A 180 -8.35 11.50 -7.39
C ASN A 180 -9.02 10.63 -8.47
N ILE A 181 -9.64 9.50 -8.07
CA ILE A 181 -10.32 8.56 -9.00
C ILE A 181 -11.84 8.84 -9.06
N GLY A 182 -12.35 9.62 -8.11
CA GLY A 182 -13.73 10.13 -8.09
C GLY A 182 -14.79 9.09 -7.71
N GLY A 183 -14.49 8.21 -6.74
CA GLY A 183 -15.50 7.32 -6.15
C GLY A 183 -16.04 6.20 -7.05
N ASN A 184 -15.45 5.97 -8.23
CA ASN A 184 -15.98 5.02 -9.21
C ASN A 184 -15.39 3.61 -9.05
N LEU A 185 -16.21 2.64 -8.62
CA LEU A 185 -15.78 1.26 -8.38
C LEU A 185 -15.28 0.57 -9.67
N ASN A 186 -15.95 0.75 -10.81
CA ASN A 186 -15.56 0.10 -12.07
C ASN A 186 -14.18 0.60 -12.56
N LYS A 187 -13.85 1.88 -12.34
CA LYS A 187 -12.48 2.39 -12.57
C LYS A 187 -11.48 1.72 -11.63
N MET A 188 -11.83 1.55 -10.36
CA MET A 188 -10.96 0.89 -9.38
C MET A 188 -10.69 -0.57 -9.72
N GLN A 189 -11.71 -1.31 -10.17
CA GLN A 189 -11.55 -2.67 -10.68
C GLN A 189 -10.71 -2.71 -11.96
N THR A 190 -10.86 -1.72 -12.85
CA THR A 190 -9.99 -1.59 -14.04
C THR A 190 -8.53 -1.33 -13.66
N ILE A 191 -8.28 -0.54 -12.61
CA ILE A 191 -6.93 -0.32 -12.04
C ILE A 191 -6.40 -1.62 -11.43
N GLY A 192 -7.20 -2.35 -10.64
CA GLY A 192 -6.79 -3.63 -10.06
C GLY A 192 -6.45 -4.68 -11.11
N LEU A 193 -7.18 -4.74 -12.23
CA LEU A 193 -6.84 -5.60 -13.37
C LEU A 193 -5.49 -5.20 -14.01
N TYR A 194 -5.15 -3.91 -14.04
CA TYR A 194 -3.82 -3.45 -14.48
C TYR A 194 -2.72 -3.85 -13.49
N ASN A 195 -2.98 -3.75 -12.18
CA ASN A 195 -2.07 -4.20 -11.13
C ASN A 195 -1.80 -5.71 -11.20
N ILE A 196 -2.79 -6.52 -11.54
CA ILE A 196 -2.65 -7.98 -11.70
C ILE A 196 -1.71 -8.33 -12.88
N GLU A 197 -1.81 -7.65 -14.02
CA GLU A 197 -0.87 -7.85 -15.14
C GLU A 197 0.55 -7.35 -14.81
N MET A 198 0.73 -6.37 -13.90
CA MET A 198 2.05 -5.99 -13.38
C MET A 198 2.67 -7.10 -12.51
N TRP A 199 1.91 -7.73 -11.60
CA TRP A 199 2.40 -8.85 -10.80
C TRP A 199 2.73 -10.09 -11.63
N LYS A 200 1.93 -10.35 -12.67
CA LYS A 200 2.19 -11.40 -13.66
C LYS A 200 3.54 -11.19 -14.36
N ALA A 201 3.80 -9.97 -14.84
CA ALA A 201 5.06 -9.61 -15.47
C ALA A 201 6.23 -9.59 -14.46
N ALA A 202 5.96 -9.42 -13.17
CA ALA A 202 6.91 -9.60 -12.07
C ALA A 202 7.11 -11.08 -11.65
N GLY A 203 6.49 -12.06 -12.33
CA GLY A 203 6.65 -13.47 -11.97
C GLY A 203 5.99 -13.86 -10.65
N MET A 204 4.93 -13.17 -10.23
CA MET A 204 4.07 -13.64 -9.13
C MET A 204 3.35 -14.92 -9.55
N ALA A 205 3.30 -15.91 -8.65
CA ALA A 205 2.65 -17.21 -8.85
C ALA A 205 1.10 -17.11 -8.84
N LEU A 206 0.55 -16.32 -9.79
CA LEU A 206 -0.88 -16.11 -9.99
C LEU A 206 -1.62 -17.37 -10.46
N ASP A 207 -0.89 -18.37 -10.96
CA ASP A 207 -1.36 -19.74 -11.23
C ASP A 207 -1.80 -20.48 -9.96
N ARG A 208 -1.23 -20.11 -8.79
CA ARG A 208 -1.45 -20.72 -7.49
C ARG A 208 -2.08 -19.77 -6.46
N VAL A 209 -2.71 -18.70 -6.95
CA VAL A 209 -3.37 -17.66 -6.15
C VAL A 209 -4.84 -17.50 -6.57
N GLU A 210 -5.72 -17.33 -5.58
CA GLU A 210 -7.11 -16.92 -5.84
C GLU A 210 -7.23 -15.39 -5.79
N LEU A 211 -7.81 -14.78 -6.82
CA LEU A 211 -8.05 -13.33 -6.90
C LEU A 211 -9.49 -13.01 -6.47
N VAL A 212 -9.64 -12.14 -5.46
CA VAL A 212 -10.92 -11.84 -4.80
C VAL A 212 -11.15 -10.33 -4.74
N TRP A 213 -12.33 -9.85 -5.15
CA TRP A 213 -12.72 -8.44 -5.00
C TRP A 213 -13.43 -8.23 -3.65
N LEU A 214 -12.95 -7.28 -2.85
CA LEU A 214 -13.55 -6.98 -1.55
C LEU A 214 -15.00 -6.51 -1.68
N SER A 215 -15.34 -5.75 -2.73
CA SER A 215 -16.72 -5.34 -2.99
C SER A 215 -17.67 -6.53 -3.17
N ASP A 216 -17.26 -7.56 -3.91
CA ASP A 216 -18.05 -8.78 -4.11
C ASP A 216 -18.20 -9.60 -2.82
N GLU A 217 -17.14 -9.68 -2.00
CA GLU A 217 -17.18 -10.33 -0.68
C GLU A 217 -18.14 -9.62 0.28
N ILE A 218 -18.04 -8.29 0.40
CA ILE A 218 -18.93 -7.47 1.24
C ILE A 218 -20.38 -7.57 0.76
N ASN A 219 -20.62 -7.61 -0.55
CA ASN A 219 -21.97 -7.74 -1.11
C ASN A 219 -22.57 -9.14 -0.88
N ARG A 220 -21.76 -10.21 -0.94
CA ARG A 220 -22.24 -11.58 -0.74
C ARG A 220 -22.49 -11.94 0.73
N HIS A 221 -21.75 -11.32 1.65
CA HIS A 221 -21.81 -11.56 3.10
C HIS A 221 -22.17 -10.29 3.87
N ALA A 222 -23.06 -9.47 3.30
CA ALA A 222 -23.43 -8.15 3.85
C ALA A 222 -24.07 -8.25 5.25
N ASP A 223 -24.82 -9.32 5.49
CA ASP A 223 -25.46 -9.70 6.75
C ASP A 223 -24.46 -10.13 7.84
N GLU A 224 -23.30 -10.71 7.47
CA GLU A 224 -22.19 -10.92 8.41
C GLU A 224 -21.34 -9.65 8.61
N TYR A 225 -21.03 -8.95 7.52
CA TYR A 225 -20.04 -7.86 7.50
C TYR A 225 -20.51 -6.59 8.20
N TRP A 226 -21.70 -6.08 7.87
CA TRP A 226 -22.16 -4.80 8.40
C TRP A 226 -22.45 -4.84 9.91
N PRO A 227 -23.12 -5.86 10.48
CA PRO A 227 -23.27 -5.97 11.94
C PRO A 227 -21.94 -6.09 12.68
N LEU A 228 -20.95 -6.79 12.11
CA LEU A 228 -19.60 -6.89 12.67
C LEU A 228 -18.91 -5.52 12.71
N ALA A 229 -18.92 -4.76 11.60
CA ALA A 229 -18.36 -3.41 11.54
C ALA A 229 -19.02 -2.44 12.54
N MET A 230 -20.33 -2.57 12.74
CA MET A 230 -21.08 -1.76 13.70
C MET A 230 -20.79 -2.15 15.15
N ASP A 231 -20.64 -3.44 15.47
CA ASP A 231 -20.26 -3.87 16.83
C ASP A 231 -18.81 -3.53 17.18
N ILE A 232 -17.88 -3.62 16.22
CA ILE A 232 -16.51 -3.10 16.35
C ILE A 232 -16.55 -1.59 16.66
N SER A 233 -17.30 -0.81 15.88
CA SER A 233 -17.43 0.64 16.11
C SER A 233 -18.03 0.95 17.48
N ARG A 234 -19.07 0.22 17.90
CA ARG A 234 -19.74 0.36 19.20
C ARG A 234 -18.82 0.04 20.39
N LYS A 235 -17.80 -0.80 20.19
CA LYS A 235 -16.83 -1.20 21.23
C LYS A 235 -15.51 -0.40 21.18
N THR A 236 -15.30 0.43 20.16
CA THR A 236 -14.04 1.16 19.95
C THR A 236 -14.23 2.64 20.22
N THR A 237 -13.37 3.25 21.06
CA THR A 237 -13.46 4.69 21.34
C THR A 237 -12.89 5.51 20.19
N VAL A 238 -13.40 6.74 19.99
CA VAL A 238 -12.84 7.68 18.99
C VAL A 238 -11.35 7.96 19.24
N HIS A 239 -10.89 7.93 20.50
CA HIS A 239 -9.46 8.01 20.82
C HIS A 239 -8.65 6.81 20.28
N ARG A 240 -9.19 5.57 20.38
CA ARG A 240 -8.55 4.38 19.80
C ARG A 240 -8.55 4.41 18.27
N ILE A 241 -9.62 4.91 17.65
CA ILE A 241 -9.71 5.14 16.20
C ILE A 241 -8.65 6.16 15.75
N LYS A 242 -8.52 7.31 16.43
CA LYS A 242 -7.51 8.32 16.08
C LYS A 242 -6.08 7.79 16.12
N ARG A 243 -5.77 6.83 17.01
CA ARG A 243 -4.45 6.18 17.05
C ARG A 243 -4.11 5.44 15.75
N CYS A 244 -5.11 4.91 15.03
CA CYS A 244 -4.88 4.21 13.76
C CYS A 244 -4.31 5.12 12.65
N TYR A 245 -4.36 6.44 12.82
CA TYR A 245 -3.82 7.43 11.90
C TYR A 245 -2.44 7.99 12.33
N GLY A 246 -1.83 7.43 13.38
CA GLY A 246 -0.50 7.82 13.85
C GLY A 246 -0.40 9.30 14.23
N ARG A 247 0.63 9.99 13.69
CA ARG A 247 0.77 11.45 13.79
C ARG A 247 0.20 12.12 12.55
N ARG A 248 -1.10 12.45 12.59
CA ARG A 248 -1.74 13.36 11.63
C ARG A 248 -1.53 14.82 12.07
N ASP A 249 -1.66 15.77 11.14
CA ASP A 249 -1.64 17.20 11.46
C ASP A 249 -2.75 17.53 12.49
N PRO A 250 -2.43 18.18 13.63
CA PRO A 250 -3.43 18.61 14.62
C PRO A 250 -4.56 19.49 14.06
N PHE A 251 -4.35 20.14 12.91
CA PHE A 251 -5.31 21.02 12.25
C PHE A 251 -6.11 20.34 11.12
N GLU A 252 -5.83 19.08 10.77
CA GLU A 252 -6.60 18.35 9.74
C GLU A 252 -7.93 17.83 10.31
N GLU A 253 -9.06 18.24 9.71
CA GLU A 253 -10.39 17.82 10.16
C GLU A 253 -10.61 16.31 9.96
N PHE A 254 -11.03 15.62 11.03
CA PHE A 254 -11.48 14.23 10.94
C PHE A 254 -12.90 14.18 10.36
N THR A 255 -13.05 13.63 9.16
CA THR A 255 -14.37 13.39 8.60
C THR A 255 -15.06 12.21 9.30
N ALA A 256 -16.37 12.06 9.11
CA ALA A 256 -17.07 10.85 9.55
C ALA A 256 -16.50 9.57 8.91
N ALA A 257 -15.96 9.65 7.68
CA ALA A 257 -15.35 8.50 7.03
C ALA A 257 -14.05 8.06 7.73
N ASP A 258 -13.21 9.01 8.18
CA ASP A 258 -12.01 8.72 8.98
C ASP A 258 -12.35 8.04 10.33
N ILE A 259 -13.54 8.29 10.86
CA ILE A 259 -14.00 7.66 12.11
C ILE A 259 -14.45 6.21 11.87
N PHE A 260 -15.12 5.92 10.75
CA PHE A 260 -15.60 4.56 10.45
C PHE A 260 -14.55 3.67 9.79
N TYR A 261 -13.58 4.21 9.05
CA TYR A 261 -12.70 3.44 8.19
C TYR A 261 -11.90 2.35 8.92
N PRO A 262 -11.24 2.60 10.09
CA PRO A 262 -10.52 1.54 10.79
C PRO A 262 -11.42 0.42 11.32
N SER A 263 -12.69 0.70 11.65
CA SER A 263 -13.67 -0.34 12.02
C SER A 263 -14.03 -1.24 10.83
N LEU A 264 -14.07 -0.68 9.62
CA LEU A 264 -14.35 -1.44 8.39
C LEU A 264 -13.15 -2.31 7.97
N GLN A 265 -11.93 -1.79 8.12
CA GLN A 265 -10.71 -2.58 7.91
C GLN A 265 -10.60 -3.71 8.95
N CYS A 266 -10.89 -3.42 10.22
CA CYS A 266 -10.97 -4.41 11.29
C CYS A 266 -12.03 -5.49 11.00
N ALA A 267 -13.22 -5.10 10.53
CA ALA A 267 -14.26 -6.05 10.08
C ALA A 267 -13.76 -6.93 8.93
N THR A 268 -13.08 -6.33 7.94
CA THR A 268 -12.47 -7.02 6.79
C THR A 268 -11.47 -8.09 7.24
N ILE A 269 -10.60 -7.76 8.18
CA ILE A 269 -9.61 -8.68 8.77
C ILE A 269 -10.29 -9.85 9.51
N LEU A 270 -11.48 -9.65 10.07
CA LEU A 270 -12.14 -10.59 10.98
C LEU A 270 -13.21 -11.49 10.34
N PHE A 271 -13.89 -11.07 9.26
CA PHE A 271 -14.99 -11.84 8.64
C PHE A 271 -14.52 -12.95 7.70
N GLN A 272 -13.37 -12.76 7.02
CA GLN A 272 -12.84 -13.69 6.01
C GLN A 272 -12.29 -15.03 6.60
N LYS A 273 -12.37 -15.23 7.92
CA LYS A 273 -12.09 -16.52 8.61
C LYS A 273 -10.72 -17.17 8.26
N VAL A 274 -9.73 -16.35 7.90
CA VAL A 274 -8.38 -16.75 7.48
C VAL A 274 -7.49 -17.15 8.66
N ASP A 275 -6.40 -17.87 8.40
CA ASP A 275 -5.39 -18.17 9.43
C ASP A 275 -4.31 -17.07 9.50
N ILE A 276 -3.83 -16.59 8.34
CA ILE A 276 -2.76 -15.59 8.22
C ILE A 276 -3.20 -14.44 7.30
N TRP A 277 -2.84 -13.21 7.68
CA TRP A 277 -2.86 -12.04 6.80
C TRP A 277 -1.43 -11.62 6.42
N LEU A 278 -1.18 -11.41 5.13
CA LEU A 278 -0.05 -10.62 4.62
C LEU A 278 -0.50 -9.17 4.47
N LEU A 279 0.08 -8.30 5.27
CA LEU A 279 -0.25 -6.88 5.38
C LEU A 279 0.99 -6.02 5.08
N GLY A 280 0.78 -4.75 4.73
CA GLY A 280 1.81 -3.73 4.92
C GLY A 280 1.76 -3.17 6.35
N MET A 281 2.77 -2.39 6.75
CA MET A 281 2.82 -1.73 8.06
C MET A 281 1.77 -0.63 8.25
N ASP A 282 1.23 -0.08 7.16
CA ASP A 282 0.07 0.83 7.09
C ASP A 282 -1.20 0.18 7.67
N GLN A 283 -1.36 -1.13 7.46
CA GLN A 283 -2.51 -1.90 7.97
C GLN A 283 -2.28 -2.47 9.38
N HIS A 284 -1.14 -2.18 10.02
CA HIS A 284 -0.75 -2.78 11.29
C HIS A 284 -1.71 -2.39 12.43
N GLU A 285 -2.10 -1.11 12.53
CA GLU A 285 -3.04 -0.63 13.55
C GLU A 285 -4.45 -1.23 13.40
N ALA A 286 -4.92 -1.47 12.17
CA ALA A 286 -6.17 -2.19 11.92
C ALA A 286 -6.09 -3.65 12.39
N ASN A 287 -4.92 -4.30 12.26
CA ASN A 287 -4.71 -5.65 12.80
C ASN A 287 -4.62 -5.67 14.34
N LEU A 288 -3.95 -4.68 14.96
CA LEU A 288 -3.94 -4.53 16.41
C LEU A 288 -5.37 -4.35 16.95
N LEU A 289 -6.18 -3.49 16.32
CA LEU A 289 -7.59 -3.30 16.66
C LEU A 289 -8.41 -4.60 16.49
N ALA A 290 -8.15 -5.39 15.44
CA ALA A 290 -8.79 -6.70 15.26
C ALA A 290 -8.40 -7.71 16.36
N ARG A 291 -7.13 -7.73 16.77
CA ARG A 291 -6.63 -8.59 17.86
C ARG A 291 -7.09 -8.12 19.24
N GLU A 292 -7.27 -6.81 19.45
CA GLU A 292 -7.94 -6.22 20.62
C GLU A 292 -9.42 -6.62 20.68
N TYR A 293 -10.17 -6.45 19.59
CA TYR A 293 -11.57 -6.85 19.50
C TYR A 293 -11.76 -8.35 19.79
N CYS A 294 -10.91 -9.22 19.23
CA CYS A 294 -10.90 -10.66 19.54
C CYS A 294 -10.76 -10.95 21.04
N LYS A 295 -9.90 -10.21 21.78
CA LYS A 295 -9.78 -10.34 23.24
C LYS A 295 -11.09 -9.92 23.93
N HIS A 296 -11.67 -8.79 23.55
CA HIS A 296 -12.92 -8.27 24.13
C HIS A 296 -14.12 -9.21 23.94
N ILE A 297 -14.25 -9.87 22.78
CA ILE A 297 -15.31 -10.86 22.53
C ILE A 297 -14.91 -12.31 22.88
N LYS A 298 -13.73 -12.51 23.50
CA LYS A 298 -13.17 -13.84 23.85
C LYS A 298 -13.05 -14.82 22.67
N ARG A 299 -12.93 -14.31 21.43
CA ARG A 299 -12.72 -15.12 20.21
C ARG A 299 -11.32 -15.75 20.25
N ARG A 300 -11.26 -17.07 20.35
CA ARG A 300 -10.01 -17.86 20.42
C ARG A 300 -9.13 -17.65 19.18
N ASN A 301 -9.72 -17.71 17.99
CA ASN A 301 -9.01 -17.56 16.71
C ASN A 301 -8.80 -16.06 16.39
N LYS A 302 -7.66 -15.53 16.84
CA LYS A 302 -7.13 -14.22 16.43
C LYS A 302 -6.49 -14.35 15.03
N PRO A 303 -6.50 -13.30 14.20
CA PRO A 303 -5.71 -13.28 12.98
C PRO A 303 -4.21 -13.24 13.30
N ILE A 304 -3.40 -14.09 12.65
CA ILE A 304 -1.94 -13.92 12.59
C ILE A 304 -1.64 -12.91 11.48
N ALA A 305 -0.64 -12.05 11.67
CA ALA A 305 -0.19 -11.09 10.67
C ALA A 305 1.30 -11.26 10.38
N LEU A 306 1.63 -11.33 9.09
CA LEU A 306 2.98 -11.12 8.58
C LEU A 306 2.97 -9.74 7.93
N SER A 307 3.41 -8.71 8.66
CA SER A 307 3.45 -7.33 8.15
C SER A 307 4.79 -7.08 7.45
N HIS A 308 4.77 -6.98 6.12
CA HIS A 308 5.97 -6.56 5.37
C HIS A 308 6.25 -5.08 5.66
N ASN A 309 7.53 -4.72 5.72
CA ASN A 309 7.94 -3.32 5.91
C ASN A 309 7.43 -2.44 4.75
N ILE A 310 7.25 -1.16 5.06
CA ILE A 310 7.08 -0.10 4.07
C ILE A 310 8.47 0.42 3.73
N LEU A 311 8.74 0.63 2.44
CA LEU A 311 9.96 1.31 2.02
C LEU A 311 9.91 2.78 2.44
N PRO A 312 10.99 3.34 3.00
CA PRO A 312 11.05 4.76 3.33
C PRO A 312 10.90 5.63 2.06
N ASN A 313 10.40 6.85 2.24
CA ASN A 313 10.49 7.88 1.20
C ASN A 313 11.96 8.11 0.82
N LEU A 314 12.23 8.36 -0.45
CA LEU A 314 13.57 8.64 -0.94
C LEU A 314 14.13 9.96 -0.42
N LEU A 315 13.28 10.95 -0.10
CA LEU A 315 13.70 12.27 0.36
C LEU A 315 13.70 12.39 1.89
N GLN A 316 14.59 13.21 2.45
CA GLN A 316 14.80 13.34 3.89
C GLN A 316 13.60 13.96 4.63
N TYR A 317 12.93 14.94 4.02
CA TYR A 317 11.84 15.71 4.62
C TYR A 317 10.56 15.61 3.76
N PRO A 318 9.94 14.42 3.67
CA PRO A 318 8.80 14.17 2.79
C PRO A 318 7.53 14.95 3.20
N GLU A 319 7.48 15.46 4.43
CA GLU A 319 6.38 16.29 4.95
C GLU A 319 6.43 17.75 4.44
N GLU A 320 7.64 18.23 4.07
CA GLU A 320 7.84 19.57 3.48
C GLU A 320 7.61 19.55 1.96
N GLU A 321 7.59 18.35 1.38
CA GLU A 321 7.40 18.10 -0.03
C GLU A 321 5.91 18.04 -0.41
N HIS A 322 5.60 18.40 -1.66
CA HIS A 322 4.23 18.25 -2.14
C HIS A 322 3.86 16.75 -2.19
N ARG A 323 2.68 16.35 -1.68
CA ARG A 323 2.20 14.94 -1.62
C ARG A 323 2.15 14.18 -2.97
N ARG A 324 2.50 14.83 -4.09
CA ARG A 324 2.63 14.23 -5.44
C ARG A 324 4.03 14.35 -6.04
N ASN A 325 5.05 14.81 -5.31
CA ASN A 325 6.41 14.93 -5.83
C ASN A 325 6.88 13.53 -6.29
N PRO A 326 7.17 13.33 -7.59
CA PRO A 326 7.55 12.01 -8.11
C PRO A 326 8.92 11.55 -7.58
N LEU A 327 9.71 12.42 -6.97
CA LEU A 327 11.01 12.09 -6.36
C LEU A 327 10.90 11.36 -5.01
N LEU A 328 9.71 11.31 -4.39
CA LEU A 328 9.51 10.62 -3.11
C LEU A 328 9.67 9.08 -3.20
N ALA A 329 9.44 8.50 -4.38
CA ALA A 329 9.05 7.09 -4.51
C ALA A 329 9.39 6.50 -5.90
N ILE A 330 9.73 5.20 -5.98
CA ILE A 330 9.89 4.47 -7.25
C ILE A 330 8.59 3.71 -7.58
N TYR A 331 8.08 3.89 -8.80
CA TYR A 331 6.90 3.20 -9.32
C TYR A 331 7.29 2.15 -10.35
N MET A 332 6.46 1.12 -10.51
CA MET A 332 6.69 0.00 -11.46
C MET A 332 6.86 0.44 -12.93
N GLU A 333 6.34 1.62 -13.29
CA GLU A 333 6.39 2.18 -14.65
C GLU A 333 7.53 3.21 -14.86
N ASP A 334 8.35 3.50 -13.84
CA ASP A 334 9.48 4.42 -14.02
C ASP A 334 10.53 3.80 -14.96
N ASN A 335 10.87 4.53 -16.01
CA ASN A 335 11.99 4.18 -16.90
C ASN A 335 13.34 4.51 -16.26
N GLU A 336 14.44 4.06 -16.86
CA GLU A 336 15.82 4.28 -16.41
C GLU A 336 16.15 5.76 -16.08
N VAL A 337 15.62 6.72 -16.86
CA VAL A 337 15.84 8.16 -16.62
C VAL A 337 15.01 8.66 -15.43
N ASP A 338 13.75 8.23 -15.32
CA ASP A 338 12.90 8.51 -14.15
C ASP A 338 13.52 7.90 -12.87
N ILE A 339 14.01 6.65 -12.89
CA ILE A 339 14.69 5.98 -11.77
C ILE A 339 15.99 6.72 -11.40
N SER A 340 16.88 6.96 -12.37
CA SER A 340 18.17 7.59 -12.13
C SER A 340 18.01 8.98 -11.53
N ARG A 341 17.08 9.81 -12.06
CA ARG A 341 16.77 11.12 -11.50
C ARG A 341 16.33 11.01 -10.03
N LYS A 342 15.47 10.04 -9.69
CA LYS A 342 14.97 9.84 -8.31
C LYS A 342 16.08 9.42 -7.35
N ILE A 343 16.87 8.40 -7.72
CA ILE A 343 17.96 7.90 -6.86
C ILE A 343 19.10 8.92 -6.71
N ILE A 344 19.37 9.75 -7.72
CA ILE A 344 20.30 10.90 -7.60
C ILE A 344 19.85 11.87 -6.50
N HIS A 345 18.55 12.16 -6.38
CA HIS A 345 18.00 13.07 -5.37
C HIS A 345 17.74 12.41 -4.00
N ALA A 346 17.81 11.08 -3.90
CA ALA A 346 17.54 10.36 -2.66
C ALA A 346 18.50 10.75 -1.52
N PHE A 347 18.00 10.73 -0.29
CA PHE A 347 18.78 10.89 0.93
C PHE A 347 19.75 9.71 1.08
N CYS A 348 21.05 10.00 1.04
CA CYS A 348 22.10 8.99 1.21
C CYS A 348 23.35 9.66 1.81
N PRO A 349 23.28 10.16 3.05
CA PRO A 349 24.41 10.82 3.70
C PRO A 349 25.55 9.83 4.00
N PRO A 350 26.82 10.23 3.82
CA PRO A 350 27.96 9.33 4.00
C PRO A 350 28.04 8.76 5.42
N LYS A 351 28.38 7.47 5.50
CA LYS A 351 28.58 6.68 6.74
C LYS A 351 27.34 6.47 7.63
N LEU A 352 26.23 7.16 7.41
CA LEU A 352 24.99 6.92 8.15
C LEU A 352 24.20 5.77 7.51
N VAL A 353 24.13 4.64 8.23
CA VAL A 353 23.36 3.46 7.83
C VAL A 353 21.89 3.56 8.24
N GLU A 354 21.62 4.00 9.47
CA GLU A 354 20.27 4.07 10.03
C GLU A 354 19.38 5.06 9.27
N GLY A 355 18.17 4.63 8.88
CA GLY A 355 17.20 5.47 8.17
C GLY A 355 17.59 5.85 6.73
N ASN A 356 18.64 5.25 6.15
CA ASN A 356 19.12 5.56 4.80
C ASN A 356 18.27 4.83 3.73
N PRO A 357 17.40 5.53 2.97
CA PRO A 357 16.47 4.88 2.05
C PRO A 357 17.15 4.09 0.94
N CYS A 358 18.33 4.50 0.47
CA CYS A 358 19.08 3.73 -0.52
C CYS A 358 19.46 2.33 0.01
N LEU A 359 19.87 2.23 1.28
CA LEU A 359 20.25 0.95 1.89
C LEU A 359 19.03 0.05 2.17
N GLU A 360 17.89 0.64 2.56
CA GLU A 360 16.64 -0.12 2.76
C GLU A 360 16.07 -0.66 1.43
N TYR A 361 16.20 0.07 0.32
CA TYR A 361 15.86 -0.45 -1.01
C TYR A 361 16.80 -1.62 -1.40
N ILE A 362 18.09 -1.58 -1.05
CA ILE A 362 19.01 -2.71 -1.25
C ILE A 362 18.60 -3.91 -0.38
N LYS A 363 18.25 -3.69 0.90
CA LYS A 363 17.80 -4.72 1.85
C LYS A 363 16.53 -5.45 1.40
N TYR A 364 15.47 -4.73 1.02
CA TYR A 364 14.17 -5.35 0.76
C TYR A 364 13.86 -5.62 -0.73
N ILE A 365 14.55 -4.96 -1.67
CA ILE A 365 14.35 -5.18 -3.11
C ILE A 365 15.55 -5.89 -3.72
N ILE A 366 16.74 -5.30 -3.67
CA ILE A 366 17.83 -5.72 -4.55
C ILE A 366 18.43 -7.07 -4.13
N LEU A 367 18.83 -7.23 -2.87
CA LEU A 367 19.35 -8.52 -2.38
C LEU A 367 18.31 -9.64 -2.46
N PRO A 368 17.02 -9.46 -2.07
CA PRO A 368 16.02 -10.52 -2.18
C PRO A 368 15.59 -10.88 -3.61
N TRP A 369 15.84 -10.02 -4.59
CA TRP A 369 15.44 -10.25 -6.00
C TRP A 369 16.61 -10.74 -6.88
N LEU A 370 17.79 -10.12 -6.77
CA LEU A 370 18.97 -10.46 -7.57
C LEU A 370 19.94 -11.42 -6.85
N GLY A 371 19.77 -11.65 -5.55
CA GLY A 371 20.67 -12.46 -4.71
C GLY A 371 22.03 -11.80 -4.40
N LYS A 372 22.27 -10.59 -4.91
CA LYS A 372 23.52 -9.83 -4.78
C LYS A 372 23.30 -8.35 -5.12
N PHE A 373 24.23 -7.50 -4.68
CA PHE A 373 24.34 -6.10 -5.08
C PHE A 373 25.74 -5.85 -5.67
N GLU A 374 25.82 -5.33 -6.88
CA GLU A 374 27.07 -5.15 -7.63
C GLU A 374 27.39 -3.66 -7.75
N VAL A 375 28.52 -3.23 -7.16
CA VAL A 375 29.03 -1.87 -7.23
C VAL A 375 30.22 -1.84 -8.19
N VAL A 376 30.04 -1.22 -9.35
CA VAL A 376 31.08 -1.03 -10.37
C VAL A 376 31.72 0.34 -10.18
N ARG A 377 33.05 0.41 -10.02
CA ARG A 377 33.80 1.64 -9.71
C ARG A 377 35.28 1.52 -10.06
N LYS A 378 35.99 2.64 -10.17
CA LYS A 378 37.41 2.65 -10.56
C LYS A 378 38.29 1.93 -9.55
N LYS A 379 39.47 1.51 -9.99
CA LYS A 379 40.52 0.95 -9.12
C LYS A 379 40.98 1.95 -8.06
N GLU A 380 41.09 3.25 -8.40
CA GLU A 380 41.37 4.31 -7.42
C GLU A 380 40.33 4.37 -6.29
N ASP A 381 39.05 4.19 -6.62
CA ASP A 381 37.91 4.24 -5.69
C ASP A 381 37.68 2.91 -4.94
N GLY A 382 38.63 1.97 -5.01
CA GLY A 382 38.55 0.67 -4.34
C GLY A 382 37.98 -0.48 -5.18
N GLY A 383 37.77 -0.27 -6.48
CA GLY A 383 37.44 -1.31 -7.48
C GLY A 383 36.05 -1.95 -7.35
N ASP A 384 35.66 -2.69 -8.39
CA ASP A 384 34.38 -3.40 -8.44
C ASP A 384 34.21 -4.36 -7.25
N LYS A 385 33.07 -4.25 -6.54
CA LYS A 385 32.75 -5.09 -5.39
C LYS A 385 31.32 -5.64 -5.48
N MET A 386 31.19 -6.92 -5.17
CA MET A 386 29.91 -7.61 -5.01
C MET A 386 29.63 -7.79 -3.53
N PHE A 387 28.41 -7.46 -3.12
CA PHE A 387 27.89 -7.66 -1.76
C PHE A 387 26.80 -8.74 -1.82
N LEU A 388 26.90 -9.74 -0.96
CA LEU A 388 25.93 -10.83 -0.82
C LEU A 388 25.00 -10.62 0.38
N SER A 389 25.39 -9.78 1.34
CA SER A 389 24.60 -9.51 2.54
C SER A 389 24.59 -8.01 2.93
N MET A 390 23.67 -7.63 3.82
CA MET A 390 23.61 -6.25 4.33
C MET A 390 24.73 -5.95 5.32
N GLU A 391 25.25 -6.96 6.03
CA GLU A 391 26.33 -6.84 7.01
C GLU A 391 27.64 -6.41 6.33
N GLU A 392 27.95 -6.99 5.16
CA GLU A 392 29.07 -6.56 4.32
C GLU A 392 28.89 -5.11 3.82
N LEU A 393 27.72 -4.81 3.26
CA LEU A 393 27.38 -3.50 2.69
C LEU A 393 27.46 -2.38 3.73
N THR A 394 26.88 -2.60 4.91
CA THR A 394 26.81 -1.61 5.99
C THR A 394 28.16 -1.41 6.67
N THR A 395 29.00 -2.44 6.75
CA THR A 395 30.39 -2.31 7.24
C THR A 395 31.23 -1.43 6.32
N ASP A 396 31.18 -1.67 5.00
CA ASP A 396 31.85 -0.83 4.00
C ASP A 396 31.32 0.61 3.99
N TYR A 397 30.00 0.79 4.11
CA TYR A 397 29.38 2.12 4.08
C TYR A 397 29.69 2.92 5.35
N ALA A 398 29.56 2.32 6.54
CA ALA A 398 29.80 2.98 7.83
C ALA A 398 31.29 3.33 8.05
N SER A 399 32.20 2.48 7.58
CA SER A 399 33.63 2.82 7.55
C SER A 399 33.95 3.93 6.53
N GLY A 400 33.18 4.01 5.45
CA GLY A 400 33.40 4.92 4.31
C GLY A 400 34.30 4.33 3.22
N ALA A 401 34.49 3.01 3.21
CA ALA A 401 35.13 2.29 2.09
C ALA A 401 34.23 2.22 0.84
N LEU A 402 32.92 2.47 1.00
CA LEU A 402 31.92 2.57 -0.06
C LEU A 402 31.26 3.96 -0.02
N GLN A 403 31.25 4.68 -1.15
CA GLN A 403 30.77 6.06 -1.21
C GLN A 403 29.28 6.16 -1.60
N PRO A 404 28.55 7.21 -1.16
CA PRO A 404 27.14 7.40 -1.54
C PRO A 404 26.88 7.52 -3.04
N GLY A 405 27.85 8.02 -3.81
CA GLY A 405 27.77 8.08 -5.28
C GLY A 405 27.71 6.68 -5.89
N ASP A 406 28.65 5.81 -5.50
CA ASP A 406 28.73 4.41 -5.92
C ASP A 406 27.42 3.66 -5.60
N VAL A 407 26.93 3.81 -4.36
CA VAL A 407 25.67 3.20 -3.90
C VAL A 407 24.49 3.65 -4.73
N LYS A 408 24.36 4.97 -4.98
CA LYS A 408 23.26 5.52 -5.80
C LYS A 408 23.31 5.02 -7.24
N LEU A 409 24.50 4.98 -7.86
CA LEU A 409 24.67 4.51 -9.24
C LEU A 409 24.33 3.01 -9.34
N ALA A 410 24.90 2.19 -8.47
CA ALA A 410 24.63 0.74 -8.43
C ALA A 410 23.16 0.43 -8.13
N LEU A 411 22.50 1.20 -7.24
CA LEU A 411 21.08 1.07 -6.95
C LEU A 411 20.20 1.48 -8.14
N ALA A 412 20.50 2.60 -8.80
CA ALA A 412 19.76 3.05 -9.99
C ALA A 412 19.86 2.02 -11.12
N ASN A 413 21.05 1.48 -11.37
CA ASN A 413 21.27 0.42 -12.37
C ASN A 413 20.51 -0.87 -12.01
N SER A 414 20.58 -1.30 -10.74
CA SER A 414 19.90 -2.51 -10.27
C SER A 414 18.38 -2.40 -10.37
N LEU A 415 17.80 -1.26 -9.94
CA LEU A 415 16.37 -0.98 -10.07
C LEU A 415 15.93 -0.90 -11.54
N SER A 416 16.74 -0.27 -12.39
CA SER A 416 16.45 -0.13 -13.82
C SER A 416 16.41 -1.48 -14.52
N LYS A 417 17.34 -2.39 -14.18
CA LYS A 417 17.33 -3.79 -14.64
C LYS A 417 16.06 -4.52 -14.19
N ILE A 418 15.76 -4.53 -12.89
CA ILE A 418 14.58 -5.22 -12.34
C ILE A 418 13.29 -4.76 -13.04
N LEU A 419 13.09 -3.45 -13.19
CA LEU A 419 11.89 -2.92 -13.84
C LEU A 419 11.93 -3.03 -15.38
N GLN A 420 13.11 -3.19 -16.00
CA GLN A 420 13.24 -3.50 -17.41
C GLN A 420 12.83 -4.95 -17.70
N ASP A 421 13.25 -5.91 -16.88
CA ASP A 421 12.84 -7.31 -16.99
C ASP A 421 11.30 -7.44 -16.92
N VAL A 422 10.68 -6.76 -15.94
CA VAL A 422 9.21 -6.69 -15.79
C VAL A 422 8.55 -6.03 -17.01
N ARG A 423 9.07 -4.91 -17.52
CA ARG A 423 8.52 -4.28 -18.74
C ARG A 423 8.62 -5.19 -19.95
N GLN A 424 9.77 -5.84 -20.14
CA GLN A 424 9.99 -6.74 -21.27
C GLN A 424 9.00 -7.90 -21.25
N GLU A 425 8.73 -8.49 -20.08
CA GLU A 425 7.74 -9.57 -19.97
C GLU A 425 6.29 -9.07 -20.16
N GLN A 426 5.96 -7.86 -19.70
CA GLN A 426 4.66 -7.25 -19.99
C GLN A 426 4.45 -7.01 -21.50
N GLU A 427 5.51 -6.65 -22.24
CA GLU A 427 5.44 -6.50 -23.70
C GLU A 427 5.46 -7.85 -24.42
N ASN A 428 6.27 -8.82 -23.98
CA ASN A 428 6.26 -10.21 -24.48
C ASN A 428 4.89 -10.85 -24.36
N ALA A 429 4.22 -10.69 -23.21
CA ALA A 429 2.86 -11.17 -22.99
C ALA A 429 1.85 -10.47 -23.94
N CYS A 430 2.03 -9.18 -24.22
CA CYS A 430 1.22 -8.46 -25.20
C CYS A 430 1.43 -9.01 -26.62
N PHE A 431 2.68 -9.14 -27.07
CA PHE A 431 3.01 -9.67 -28.40
C PHE A 431 2.64 -11.16 -28.57
N SER A 432 2.78 -11.97 -27.52
CA SER A 432 2.37 -13.39 -27.53
C SER A 432 0.86 -13.53 -27.66
N ASN A 433 0.09 -12.67 -26.96
CA ASN A 433 -1.35 -12.57 -27.18
C ASN A 433 -1.69 -12.10 -28.60
N GLU A 434 -0.96 -11.16 -29.19
CA GLU A 434 -1.14 -10.78 -30.61
C GLU A 434 -0.78 -11.93 -31.58
N ALA A 435 0.27 -12.71 -31.33
CA ALA A 435 0.68 -13.83 -32.17
C ALA A 435 -0.31 -15.01 -32.10
N LEU A 436 -0.79 -15.35 -30.90
CA LEU A 436 -1.88 -16.32 -30.69
C LEU A 436 -3.19 -15.81 -31.32
N THR A 437 -3.48 -14.52 -31.18
CA THR A 437 -4.62 -13.89 -31.85
C THR A 437 -4.50 -14.04 -33.36
N ASN A 438 -3.35 -13.73 -33.96
CA ASN A 438 -3.11 -13.85 -35.40
C ASN A 438 -3.22 -15.30 -35.89
N ARG A 439 -2.81 -16.30 -35.09
CA ARG A 439 -3.09 -17.72 -35.39
C ARG A 439 -4.58 -18.08 -35.30
N SER A 440 -5.37 -17.35 -34.50
CA SER A 440 -6.83 -17.47 -34.44
C SER A 440 -7.60 -16.56 -35.42
N MET A 441 -6.92 -15.67 -36.17
CA MET A 441 -7.55 -14.71 -37.10
C MET A 441 -8.08 -15.34 -38.41
N VAL A 442 -8.47 -16.61 -38.36
CA VAL A 442 -9.47 -17.16 -39.29
C VAL A 442 -10.89 -16.77 -38.83
N THR A 443 -11.14 -16.59 -37.52
CA THR A 443 -12.48 -16.26 -36.99
C THR A 443 -12.50 -15.34 -35.76
N SER A 444 -12.70 -14.02 -35.96
CA SER A 444 -13.66 -13.15 -35.23
C SER A 444 -13.24 -11.66 -35.21
N LYS A 445 -14.22 -10.75 -35.05
CA LYS A 445 -14.01 -9.28 -35.06
C LYS A 445 -13.70 -8.65 -33.69
N ALA A 446 -13.51 -9.45 -32.64
CA ALA A 446 -13.46 -8.93 -31.25
C ALA A 446 -12.17 -8.16 -30.90
N THR A 447 -11.02 -8.57 -31.43
CA THR A 447 -9.69 -8.23 -30.90
C THR A 447 -9.15 -6.87 -31.34
N LEU A 448 -9.62 -6.32 -32.47
CA LEU A 448 -9.25 -4.95 -32.89
C LEU A 448 -9.65 -3.91 -31.82
N LYS A 449 -10.75 -4.18 -31.10
CA LYS A 449 -11.28 -3.34 -30.03
C LYS A 449 -10.34 -3.28 -28.82
N GLN A 450 -9.80 -4.42 -28.39
CA GLN A 450 -8.82 -4.51 -27.30
C GLN A 450 -7.51 -3.78 -27.66
N LYS A 451 -7.04 -3.91 -28.92
CA LYS A 451 -5.85 -3.21 -29.40
C LYS A 451 -6.01 -1.68 -29.42
N MET A 452 -7.22 -1.19 -29.71
CA MET A 452 -7.56 0.23 -29.54
C MET A 452 -7.70 0.64 -28.06
N GLN A 453 -8.32 -0.18 -27.21
CA GLN A 453 -8.46 0.08 -25.78
C GLN A 453 -7.10 0.17 -25.07
N TRP A 454 -6.16 -0.73 -25.33
CA TRP A 454 -4.81 -0.67 -24.75
C TRP A 454 -4.05 0.60 -25.16
N LYS A 455 -4.11 0.98 -26.44
CA LYS A 455 -3.56 2.26 -26.91
C LYS A 455 -4.28 3.46 -26.29
N ALA A 456 -5.59 3.38 -26.08
CA ALA A 456 -6.36 4.42 -25.39
C ALA A 456 -6.02 4.51 -23.90
N LEU A 457 -5.78 3.40 -23.20
CA LEU A 457 -5.42 3.36 -21.78
C LEU A 457 -3.99 3.88 -21.56
N ARG A 458 -3.00 3.39 -22.34
CA ARG A 458 -1.63 3.94 -22.32
C ARG A 458 -1.63 5.45 -22.69
N LYS A 459 -2.46 5.89 -23.64
CA LYS A 459 -2.61 7.31 -24.01
C LYS A 459 -3.36 8.14 -22.96
N TRP A 460 -4.32 7.56 -22.24
CA TRP A 460 -5.03 8.21 -21.14
C TRP A 460 -4.11 8.35 -19.92
N HIS A 461 -3.40 7.29 -19.52
CA HIS A 461 -2.43 7.36 -18.43
C HIS A 461 -1.29 8.32 -18.77
N ARG A 462 -0.74 8.30 -19.99
CA ARG A 462 0.27 9.28 -20.41
C ARG A 462 -0.26 10.71 -20.33
N ARG A 463 -1.47 10.98 -20.83
CA ARG A 463 -2.13 12.30 -20.71
C ARG A 463 -2.44 12.69 -19.28
N ALA A 464 -2.69 11.73 -18.38
CA ALA A 464 -2.82 12.00 -16.95
C ALA A 464 -1.47 12.37 -16.34
N LYS A 465 -0.38 11.62 -16.62
CA LYS A 465 0.99 11.95 -16.19
C LYS A 465 1.41 13.33 -16.73
N GLU A 466 1.09 13.65 -17.98
CA GLU A 466 1.30 14.99 -18.57
C GLU A 466 0.49 16.08 -17.85
N TYR A 467 -0.83 15.91 -17.67
CA TYR A 467 -1.71 16.90 -17.02
C TYR A 467 -1.42 17.13 -15.53
N TYR A 468 -0.88 16.13 -14.82
CA TYR A 468 -0.49 16.21 -13.41
C TYR A 468 0.99 16.58 -13.18
N ILE A 469 1.80 16.68 -14.24
CA ILE A 469 3.16 17.27 -14.18
C ILE A 469 3.13 18.77 -14.53
N ALA A 470 2.18 19.18 -15.38
CA ALA A 470 1.98 20.57 -15.78
C ALA A 470 1.11 21.41 -14.81
N LYS A 471 0.89 20.94 -13.57
CA LYS A 471 -0.11 21.52 -12.64
C LYS A 471 0.13 21.20 -11.17
#